data_AF-A0A1I5HNA5-F1
#
_entry.id   AF-A0A1I5HNA5-F1
#
_cell.length_a   1.000
_cell.length_b   1.000
_cell.length_c   1.000
_cell.angle_alpha   90.00
_cell.angle_beta   90.00
_cell.angle_gamma   90.00
#
_symmetry.space_group_name_H-M   'P 1'
#
loop_
_entity.id
_entity.type
_entity.pdbx_description
1 polymer ?
#
loop_
_entity_poly.entity_id
_entity_poly.type
_entity_poly.pdbx_seq_one_letter_code
_entity_poly.pdbx_strand_id
1 'polypeptide(L)'
;MAPGHEEIVIFKISEYDMINDLQALTDNELYEIGYTQEQINELRAIDYDALLRSMQKTSESKLKDKGYSDAKIAAVKSYSGTEAEMRAAAATLIGTYSPVMFSYANGKTTFSCRLSWNWDTMPVWTFHDIVACSISENMYYNSESYHQVSYYYPDNYNQYYKTIKYSMKPDAPTGIMSNTFDMNLYNTPGGEKGVAKYGYAFFKWDKMGSVPEVAGFIKYGHAIFSITPSISLGADGISFSIEPGLTINEDYNNYYHEYR
;
A
#
# COMPACT_ATOMS: atom_id res chain seq x y z
N MET A 1 -27.81 -2.53 21.71
CA MET A 1 -27.75 -1.09 21.37
C MET A 1 -27.14 -0.98 19.98
N ALA A 2 -27.60 -0.02 19.19
CA ALA A 2 -27.32 0.14 17.76
C ALA A 2 -25.82 0.38 17.47
N PRO A 3 -25.36 0.07 16.24
CA PRO A 3 -23.94 0.00 15.90
C PRO A 3 -23.33 1.40 15.88
N GLY A 4 -22.21 1.57 16.57
CA GLY A 4 -21.38 2.77 16.44
C GLY A 4 -20.94 2.89 14.99
N HIS A 5 -21.10 4.08 14.42
CA HIS A 5 -20.61 4.39 13.08
C HIS A 5 -19.09 4.23 13.07
N GLU A 6 -18.60 3.11 12.53
CA GLU A 6 -17.18 2.87 12.32
C GLU A 6 -16.62 3.92 11.35
N GLU A 7 -15.65 4.70 11.80
CA GLU A 7 -15.02 5.75 11.00
C GLU A 7 -14.23 5.11 9.85
N ILE A 8 -14.79 5.18 8.64
CA ILE A 8 -14.07 4.80 7.42
C ILE A 8 -13.12 5.94 7.09
N VAL A 9 -11.86 5.78 7.46
CA VAL A 9 -10.81 6.70 7.05
C VAL A 9 -10.41 6.37 5.63
N ILE A 10 -10.43 7.38 4.76
CA ILE A 10 -10.02 7.28 3.35
C ILE A 10 -8.69 8.00 3.19
N PHE A 11 -7.69 7.32 2.64
CA PHE A 11 -6.45 7.96 2.17
C PHE A 11 -6.38 7.92 0.65
N LYS A 12 -5.73 8.92 0.08
CA LYS A 12 -5.50 9.05 -1.36
C LYS A 12 -4.13 9.65 -1.61
N ILE A 13 -3.27 8.89 -2.27
CA ILE A 13 -1.88 9.28 -2.54
C ILE A 13 -1.53 8.97 -3.99
N SER A 14 -0.91 9.91 -4.69
CA SER A 14 -0.47 9.71 -6.07
C SER A 14 0.94 9.11 -6.11
N GLU A 15 1.23 8.31 -7.13
CA GLU A 15 2.57 7.76 -7.37
C GLU A 15 3.62 8.89 -7.55
N TYR A 16 3.18 10.04 -8.08
CA TYR A 16 4.01 11.24 -8.15
C TYR A 16 4.38 11.78 -6.76
N ASP A 17 3.40 11.92 -5.85
CA ASP A 17 3.65 12.37 -4.49
C ASP A 17 4.57 11.38 -3.75
N MET A 18 4.34 10.08 -3.92
CA MET A 18 5.19 9.03 -3.33
C MET A 18 6.68 9.23 -3.68
N ILE A 19 6.97 9.52 -4.94
CA ILE A 19 8.33 9.72 -5.44
C ILE A 19 8.88 11.06 -4.99
N ASN A 20 8.06 12.12 -5.05
CA ASN A 20 8.48 13.46 -4.67
C ASN A 20 8.87 13.52 -3.19
N ASP A 21 8.14 12.85 -2.32
CA ASP A 21 8.46 12.78 -0.89
C ASP A 21 9.77 12.03 -0.64
N LEU A 22 10.01 10.92 -1.35
CA LEU A 22 11.30 10.21 -1.31
C LEU A 22 12.44 11.09 -1.87
N GLN A 23 12.18 11.84 -2.93
CA GLN A 23 13.13 12.78 -3.50
C GLN A 23 13.35 14.03 -2.63
N ALA A 24 12.48 14.31 -1.66
CA ALA A 24 12.65 15.40 -0.71
C ALA A 24 13.57 15.03 0.47
N LEU A 25 13.65 13.73 0.82
CA LEU A 25 14.60 13.23 1.82
C LEU A 25 16.04 13.45 1.36
N THR A 26 16.94 13.76 2.28
CA THR A 26 18.39 13.79 2.07
C THR A 26 18.95 12.39 1.83
N ASP A 27 20.14 12.31 1.26
CA ASP A 27 20.79 11.00 1.06
C ASP A 27 21.02 10.27 2.40
N ASN A 28 21.34 11.00 3.48
CA ASN A 28 21.46 10.42 4.82
C ASN A 28 20.13 9.88 5.34
N GLU A 29 19.03 10.63 5.18
CA GLU A 29 17.69 10.13 5.55
C GLU A 29 17.35 8.90 4.71
N LEU A 30 17.63 8.91 3.41
CA LEU A 30 17.44 7.75 2.53
C LEU A 30 18.29 6.55 2.96
N TYR A 31 19.52 6.76 3.44
CA TYR A 31 20.37 5.70 4.00
C TYR A 31 19.86 5.18 5.34
N GLU A 32 19.36 6.05 6.22
CA GLU A 32 18.74 5.69 7.48
C GLU A 32 17.48 4.86 7.25
N ILE A 33 16.76 5.21 6.19
CA ILE A 33 15.68 4.42 5.61
C ILE A 33 16.21 3.49 4.50
N GLY A 34 17.44 2.99 4.66
CA GLY A 34 18.11 1.82 4.04
C GLY A 34 18.31 1.78 2.52
N TYR A 35 18.05 2.86 1.77
CA TYR A 35 18.36 2.91 0.35
C TYR A 35 19.87 2.75 0.13
N THR A 36 20.28 1.99 -0.89
CA THR A 36 21.70 1.93 -1.30
C THR A 36 22.08 3.16 -2.11
N GLN A 37 23.37 3.47 -2.21
CA GLN A 37 23.84 4.59 -3.03
C GLN A 37 23.37 4.48 -4.48
N GLU A 38 23.33 3.27 -5.04
CA GLU A 38 22.81 3.02 -6.39
C GLU A 38 21.33 3.38 -6.50
N GLN A 39 20.50 2.96 -5.53
CA GLN A 39 19.07 3.26 -5.53
C GLN A 39 18.79 4.74 -5.29
N ILE A 40 19.59 5.41 -4.45
CA ILE A 40 19.52 6.87 -4.28
C ILE A 40 19.82 7.53 -5.63
N ASN A 41 20.88 7.12 -6.33
CA ASN A 41 21.20 7.67 -7.64
C ASN A 41 20.07 7.43 -8.66
N GLU A 42 19.47 6.24 -8.67
CA GLU A 42 18.32 5.93 -9.52
C GLU A 42 17.09 6.78 -9.16
N LEU A 43 16.78 6.94 -7.87
CA LEU A 43 15.69 7.77 -7.36
C LEU A 43 15.88 9.24 -7.76
N ARG A 44 17.09 9.79 -7.58
CA ARG A 44 17.44 11.16 -7.99
C ARG A 44 17.39 11.36 -9.50
N ALA A 45 17.56 10.29 -10.28
CA ALA A 45 17.47 10.33 -11.73
C ALA A 45 16.04 10.20 -12.28
N ILE A 46 15.04 9.91 -11.42
CA ILE A 46 13.64 9.88 -11.85
C ILE A 46 13.19 11.29 -12.21
N ASP A 47 12.92 11.50 -13.50
CA ASP A 47 12.33 12.71 -14.05
C ASP A 47 10.86 12.44 -14.43
N TYR A 48 9.95 12.83 -13.55
CA TYR A 48 8.51 12.63 -13.77
C TYR A 48 7.95 13.52 -14.90
N ASP A 49 8.56 14.68 -15.17
CA ASP A 49 8.20 15.53 -16.32
C ASP A 49 8.51 14.78 -17.63
N ALA A 50 9.73 14.23 -17.74
CA ALA A 50 10.13 13.44 -18.90
C ALA A 50 9.25 12.21 -19.08
N LEU A 51 8.88 11.53 -17.99
CA LEU A 51 7.95 10.41 -18.00
C LEU A 51 6.59 10.82 -18.60
N LEU A 52 5.96 11.90 -18.13
CA LEU A 52 4.67 12.36 -18.66
C LEU A 52 4.74 12.85 -20.10
N ARG A 53 5.84 13.52 -20.49
CA ARG A 53 6.08 13.88 -21.90
C ARG A 53 6.26 12.66 -22.79
N SER A 54 6.77 11.55 -22.27
CA SER A 54 6.78 10.28 -23.00
C SER A 54 5.35 9.72 -23.14
N MET A 55 4.54 9.82 -22.09
CA MET A 55 3.15 9.36 -22.09
C MET A 55 2.25 10.17 -23.04
N GLN A 56 2.53 11.45 -23.25
CA GLN A 56 1.86 12.26 -24.29
C GLN A 56 1.91 11.63 -25.67
N LYS A 57 3.00 10.92 -25.99
CA LYS A 57 3.23 10.25 -27.28
C LYS A 57 2.52 8.89 -27.39
N THR A 58 2.08 8.31 -26.26
CA THR A 58 1.32 7.05 -26.23
C THR A 58 -0.09 7.27 -26.76
N SER A 59 -0.62 6.36 -27.59
CA SER A 59 -1.99 6.51 -28.11
C SER A 59 -3.04 6.46 -26.99
N GLU A 60 -4.16 7.14 -27.17
CA GLU A 60 -5.25 7.13 -26.17
C GLU A 60 -5.77 5.72 -25.91
N SER A 61 -5.87 4.87 -26.94
CA SER A 61 -6.23 3.45 -26.77
C SER A 61 -5.28 2.75 -25.80
N LYS A 62 -3.96 2.93 -25.96
CA LYS A 62 -2.98 2.33 -25.04
C LYS A 62 -3.07 2.89 -23.62
N LEU A 63 -3.41 4.17 -23.47
CA LEU A 63 -3.66 4.75 -22.14
C LEU A 63 -4.93 4.15 -21.50
N LYS A 64 -5.99 3.95 -22.28
CA LYS A 64 -7.21 3.25 -21.81
C LYS A 64 -6.92 1.81 -21.41
N ASP A 65 -6.08 1.12 -22.17
CA ASP A 65 -5.59 -0.23 -21.85
C ASP A 65 -4.80 -0.25 -20.53
N LYS A 66 -4.18 0.86 -20.12
CA LYS A 66 -3.55 1.04 -18.80
C LYS A 66 -4.50 1.53 -17.71
N GLY A 67 -5.79 1.66 -18.00
CA GLY A 67 -6.82 2.06 -17.04
C GLY A 67 -6.99 3.57 -16.87
N TYR A 68 -6.34 4.40 -17.70
CA TYR A 68 -6.54 5.85 -17.65
C TYR A 68 -7.98 6.20 -18.02
N SER A 69 -8.65 6.97 -17.17
CA SER A 69 -9.95 7.58 -17.48
C SER A 69 -9.81 8.66 -18.55
N ASP A 70 -10.91 9.01 -19.24
CA ASP A 70 -10.88 10.09 -20.23
C ASP A 70 -10.37 11.42 -19.65
N ALA A 71 -10.66 11.69 -18.37
CA ALA A 71 -10.12 12.86 -17.66
C ALA A 71 -8.60 12.80 -17.45
N LYS A 72 -8.05 11.65 -17.04
CA LYS A 72 -6.59 11.47 -16.91
C LYS A 72 -5.89 11.48 -18.27
N ILE A 73 -6.52 10.92 -19.31
CA ILE A 73 -6.02 11.01 -20.68
C ILE A 73 -5.95 12.47 -21.11
N ALA A 74 -7.00 13.26 -20.89
CA ALA A 74 -6.98 14.68 -21.19
C ALA A 74 -5.86 15.41 -20.42
N ALA A 75 -5.66 15.10 -19.14
CA ALA A 75 -4.57 15.66 -18.33
C ALA A 75 -3.18 15.30 -18.91
N VAL A 76 -2.95 14.04 -19.26
CA VAL A 76 -1.70 13.61 -19.94
C VAL A 76 -1.53 14.35 -21.26
N LYS A 77 -2.55 14.39 -22.12
CA LYS A 77 -2.47 14.96 -23.47
C LYS A 77 -2.27 16.47 -23.49
N SER A 78 -2.83 17.18 -22.52
CA SER A 78 -2.72 18.63 -22.39
C SER A 78 -1.56 19.07 -21.48
N TYR A 79 -0.83 18.13 -20.88
CA TYR A 79 0.25 18.39 -19.93
C TYR A 79 1.22 19.46 -20.42
N SER A 80 1.38 20.52 -19.62
CA SER A 80 2.17 21.70 -19.97
C SER A 80 3.43 21.87 -19.13
N GLY A 81 3.50 21.24 -17.96
CA GLY A 81 4.71 21.21 -17.13
C GLY A 81 4.49 21.47 -15.64
N THR A 82 3.26 21.53 -15.16
CA THR A 82 2.98 21.92 -13.77
C THR A 82 2.84 20.70 -12.86
N GLU A 83 3.26 20.83 -11.59
CA GLU A 83 3.12 19.76 -10.58
C GLU A 83 1.66 19.33 -10.39
N ALA A 84 0.72 20.28 -10.46
CA ALA A 84 -0.70 19.97 -10.34
C ALA A 84 -1.18 19.06 -11.47
N GLU A 85 -0.72 19.28 -12.70
CA GLU A 85 -0.99 18.38 -13.82
C GLU A 85 -0.27 17.04 -13.66
N MET A 86 0.96 17.03 -13.14
CA MET A 86 1.69 15.78 -12.88
C MET A 86 0.92 14.87 -11.92
N ARG A 87 0.50 15.44 -10.78
CA ARG A 87 -0.31 14.75 -9.76
C ARG A 87 -1.65 14.27 -10.32
N ALA A 88 -2.30 15.06 -11.18
CA ALA A 88 -3.57 14.69 -11.79
C ALA A 88 -3.43 13.54 -12.81
N ALA A 89 -2.29 13.46 -13.50
CA ALA A 89 -1.98 12.42 -14.48
C ALA A 89 -1.45 11.13 -13.85
N ALA A 90 -0.74 11.21 -12.72
CA ALA A 90 -0.14 10.10 -12.01
C ALA A 90 -1.15 9.04 -11.57
N ALA A 91 -0.74 7.76 -11.48
CA ALA A 91 -1.56 6.72 -10.86
C ALA A 91 -1.88 7.10 -9.41
N THR A 92 -3.08 6.76 -8.94
CA THR A 92 -3.52 7.11 -7.58
C THR A 92 -3.97 5.88 -6.81
N LEU A 93 -3.33 5.67 -5.66
CA LEU A 93 -3.74 4.69 -4.67
C LEU A 93 -4.82 5.32 -3.79
N ILE A 94 -5.94 4.62 -3.67
CA ILE A 94 -7.06 4.99 -2.81
C ILE A 94 -7.27 3.83 -1.86
N GLY A 95 -7.24 4.11 -0.56
CA GLY A 95 -7.47 3.09 0.45
C GLY A 95 -8.47 3.53 1.51
N THR A 96 -9.04 2.52 2.16
CA THR A 96 -9.99 2.68 3.26
C THR A 96 -9.61 1.75 4.39
N TYR A 97 -9.72 2.25 5.61
CA TYR A 97 -9.57 1.45 6.81
C TYR A 97 -10.93 1.25 7.51
N SER A 98 -11.09 0.04 8.06
CA SER A 98 -12.18 -0.54 8.86
C SER A 98 -11.81 -1.08 10.24
N PRO A 99 -12.26 -0.65 11.44
CA PRO A 99 -12.43 -1.65 12.49
C PRO A 99 -13.51 -2.63 12.01
N VAL A 100 -13.45 -3.89 12.44
CA VAL A 100 -14.44 -4.92 12.05
C VAL A 100 -15.03 -5.59 13.28
N MET A 101 -14.22 -5.76 14.33
CA MET A 101 -14.65 -6.35 15.58
C MET A 101 -13.71 -5.94 16.70
N PHE A 102 -14.29 -5.56 17.84
CA PHE A 102 -13.60 -5.57 19.13
C PHE A 102 -14.55 -6.14 20.18
N SER A 103 -14.21 -7.31 20.74
CA SER A 103 -15.09 -8.01 21.66
C SER A 103 -14.36 -8.82 22.70
N TYR A 104 -14.92 -8.86 23.91
CA TYR A 104 -14.51 -9.78 24.98
C TYR A 104 -15.61 -10.83 25.19
N ALA A 105 -15.29 -12.10 24.94
CA ALA A 105 -16.20 -13.22 25.12
C ALA A 105 -15.41 -14.48 25.51
N ASN A 106 -16.00 -15.33 26.36
CA ASN A 106 -15.40 -16.61 26.78
C ASN A 106 -13.96 -16.47 27.32
N GLY A 107 -13.68 -15.39 28.08
CA GLY A 107 -12.36 -15.14 28.64
C GLY A 107 -11.30 -14.66 27.64
N LYS A 108 -11.69 -14.30 26.42
CA LYS A 108 -10.79 -13.89 25.33
C LYS A 108 -11.26 -12.56 24.72
N THR A 109 -10.31 -11.66 24.49
CA THR A 109 -10.52 -10.47 23.67
C THR A 109 -10.09 -10.74 22.23
N THR A 110 -10.95 -10.39 21.28
CA THR A 110 -10.68 -10.46 19.84
C THR A 110 -10.79 -9.07 19.25
N PHE A 111 -9.76 -8.67 18.51
CA PHE A 111 -9.73 -7.45 17.71
C PHE A 111 -9.51 -7.81 16.24
N SER A 112 -10.22 -7.15 15.33
CA SER A 112 -9.96 -7.25 13.90
C SER A 112 -10.27 -5.96 13.17
N CYS A 113 -9.52 -5.72 12.12
CA CYS A 113 -9.65 -4.58 11.25
C CYS A 113 -9.39 -4.96 9.79
N ARG A 114 -9.69 -4.03 8.88
CA ARG A 114 -9.56 -4.20 7.43
C ARG A 114 -8.87 -3.00 6.81
N LEU A 115 -7.99 -3.27 5.85
CA LEU A 115 -7.53 -2.31 4.85
C LEU A 115 -8.10 -2.74 3.51
N SER A 116 -8.82 -1.88 2.80
CA SER A 116 -9.13 -2.07 1.38
C SER A 116 -8.37 -1.04 0.57
N TRP A 117 -7.84 -1.40 -0.59
CA TRP A 117 -7.05 -0.52 -1.43
C TRP A 117 -7.35 -0.73 -2.91
N ASN A 118 -7.17 0.31 -3.72
CA ASN A 118 -7.26 0.23 -5.17
C ASN A 118 -6.38 1.28 -5.86
N TRP A 119 -5.80 0.88 -6.99
CA TRP A 119 -5.17 1.78 -7.94
C TRP A 119 -6.19 2.18 -9.00
N ASP A 120 -6.38 3.48 -9.19
CA ASP A 120 -7.35 4.00 -10.16
C ASP A 120 -6.88 3.80 -11.62
N THR A 121 -5.59 3.63 -11.82
CA THR A 121 -4.89 3.45 -13.08
C THR A 121 -3.61 2.68 -12.80
N MET A 122 -3.09 1.95 -13.79
CA MET A 122 -1.89 1.14 -13.61
C MET A 122 -0.69 2.03 -13.23
N PRO A 123 -0.03 1.79 -12.08
CA PRO A 123 1.21 2.46 -11.71
C PRO A 123 2.30 2.28 -12.77
N VAL A 124 3.23 3.23 -12.85
CA VAL A 124 4.41 3.12 -13.71
C VAL A 124 5.37 2.08 -13.14
N TRP A 125 5.59 2.09 -11.84
CA TRP A 125 6.41 1.10 -11.15
C TRP A 125 5.51 -0.04 -10.66
N THR A 126 5.81 -1.28 -11.04
CA THR A 126 4.96 -2.44 -10.72
C THR A 126 5.78 -3.59 -10.13
N PHE A 127 6.59 -3.27 -9.12
CA PHE A 127 7.46 -4.24 -8.46
C PHE A 127 6.73 -4.99 -7.35
N HIS A 128 6.95 -4.60 -6.09
CA HIS A 128 6.39 -5.25 -4.93
C HIS A 128 5.71 -4.22 -4.04
N ASP A 129 4.52 -4.55 -3.55
CA ASP A 129 3.82 -3.71 -2.59
C ASP A 129 3.66 -4.49 -1.28
N ILE A 130 3.41 -3.76 -0.19
CA ILE A 130 3.27 -4.34 1.15
C ILE A 130 2.06 -3.73 1.86
N VAL A 131 1.37 -4.56 2.62
CA VAL A 131 0.37 -4.12 3.59
C VAL A 131 0.79 -4.57 4.97
N ALA A 132 0.56 -3.72 5.97
CA ALA A 132 0.86 -4.08 7.36
C ALA A 132 -0.11 -3.47 8.34
N CYS A 133 -0.21 -4.12 9.48
CA CYS A 133 -0.86 -3.58 10.66
C CYS A 133 -0.06 -3.91 11.91
N SER A 134 0.02 -2.93 12.81
CA SER A 134 0.49 -3.11 14.17
C SER A 134 -0.62 -2.74 15.12
N ILE A 135 -0.63 -3.40 16.26
CA ILE A 135 -1.50 -3.04 17.37
C ILE A 135 -0.72 -3.01 18.68
N SER A 136 -1.24 -2.24 19.64
CA SER A 136 -0.79 -2.22 21.02
C SER A 136 -1.21 -3.50 21.76
N GLU A 137 -0.99 -3.54 23.07
CA GLU A 137 -1.48 -4.59 23.97
C GLU A 137 -0.92 -6.00 23.76
N ASN A 138 0.09 -6.19 22.91
CA ASN A 138 0.74 -7.49 22.70
C ASN A 138 -0.26 -8.64 22.46
N MET A 139 -1.34 -8.38 21.69
CA MET A 139 -2.26 -9.44 21.31
C MET A 139 -1.60 -10.38 20.29
N TYR A 140 -2.00 -11.65 20.31
CA TYR A 140 -1.43 -12.69 19.45
C TYR A 140 -2.10 -12.69 18.08
N TYR A 141 -1.30 -12.88 17.03
CA TYR A 141 -1.79 -13.08 15.67
C TYR A 141 -2.81 -14.23 15.61
N ASN A 142 -3.87 -14.02 14.84
CA ASN A 142 -4.84 -15.06 14.50
C ASN A 142 -4.66 -15.49 13.03
N SER A 143 -4.56 -16.80 12.79
CA SER A 143 -4.34 -17.41 11.47
C SER A 143 -5.47 -17.26 10.46
N GLU A 144 -6.61 -16.72 10.88
CA GLU A 144 -7.67 -16.26 9.99
C GLU A 144 -7.35 -14.91 9.34
N SER A 145 -6.22 -14.27 9.66
CA SER A 145 -5.75 -13.07 8.96
C SER A 145 -5.29 -13.40 7.54
N TYR A 146 -5.70 -12.59 6.57
CA TYR A 146 -5.34 -12.81 5.16
C TYR A 146 -5.34 -11.52 4.34
N HIS A 147 -4.71 -11.56 3.18
CA HIS A 147 -4.75 -10.50 2.18
C HIS A 147 -5.23 -11.07 0.84
N GLN A 148 -6.27 -10.49 0.26
CA GLN A 148 -6.73 -10.84 -1.10
C GLN A 148 -6.33 -9.75 -2.08
N VAL A 149 -5.65 -10.14 -3.15
CA VAL A 149 -5.19 -9.24 -4.22
C VAL A 149 -5.80 -9.67 -5.54
N SER A 150 -6.55 -8.77 -6.16
CA SER A 150 -7.12 -8.94 -7.49
C SER A 150 -6.21 -8.33 -8.55
N TYR A 151 -5.83 -9.17 -9.50
CA TYR A 151 -4.98 -8.89 -10.64
C TYR A 151 -5.81 -8.72 -11.90
N TYR A 152 -5.37 -7.79 -12.75
CA TYR A 152 -6.00 -7.41 -14.00
C TYR A 152 -5.00 -7.55 -15.15
N TYR A 153 -5.50 -7.70 -16.38
CA TYR A 153 -4.60 -7.87 -17.51
C TYR A 153 -3.75 -6.61 -17.76
N PRO A 154 -2.44 -6.75 -17.98
CA PRO A 154 -1.53 -5.62 -18.21
C PRO A 154 -1.82 -4.85 -19.52
N ASP A 155 -2.37 -5.54 -20.52
CA ASP A 155 -2.76 -4.96 -21.81
C ASP A 155 -4.25 -4.55 -21.84
N ASN A 156 -4.96 -4.73 -20.72
CA ASN A 156 -6.32 -4.25 -20.50
C ASN A 156 -6.60 -4.20 -18.98
N TYR A 157 -6.14 -3.14 -18.33
CA TYR A 157 -6.18 -2.96 -16.88
C TYR A 157 -7.60 -2.73 -16.31
N ASN A 158 -8.62 -2.92 -17.14
CA ASN A 158 -10.02 -2.97 -16.74
C ASN A 158 -10.60 -4.39 -16.80
N GLN A 159 -9.86 -5.35 -17.36
CA GLN A 159 -10.25 -6.75 -17.45
C GLN A 159 -9.64 -7.55 -16.30
N TYR A 160 -10.52 -8.06 -15.43
CA TYR A 160 -10.13 -8.98 -14.35
C TYR A 160 -9.38 -10.20 -14.90
N TYR A 161 -8.32 -10.60 -14.22
CA TYR A 161 -7.56 -11.81 -14.52
C TYR A 161 -7.79 -12.87 -13.44
N LYS A 162 -7.35 -12.61 -12.21
CA LYS A 162 -7.48 -13.55 -11.09
C LYS A 162 -7.37 -12.85 -9.74
N THR A 163 -7.67 -13.58 -8.67
CA THR A 163 -7.43 -13.15 -7.30
C THR A 163 -6.52 -14.16 -6.60
N ILE A 164 -5.50 -13.67 -5.90
CA ILE A 164 -4.64 -14.48 -5.04
C ILE A 164 -4.96 -14.13 -3.59
N LYS A 165 -5.10 -15.17 -2.75
CA LYS A 165 -5.24 -15.03 -1.31
C LYS A 165 -3.90 -15.38 -0.64
N TYR A 166 -3.29 -14.40 0.01
CA TYR A 166 -2.09 -14.56 0.81
C TYR A 166 -2.46 -14.71 2.29
N SER A 167 -1.71 -15.55 3.00
CA SER A 167 -1.73 -15.55 4.47
C SER A 167 -0.93 -14.35 4.98
N MET A 168 -1.43 -13.68 6.02
CA MET A 168 -0.66 -12.65 6.71
C MET A 168 0.46 -13.32 7.50
N LYS A 169 1.68 -12.79 7.40
CA LYS A 169 2.83 -13.26 8.15
C LYS A 169 2.96 -12.44 9.43
N PRO A 170 3.07 -13.06 10.61
CA PRO A 170 3.46 -12.34 11.80
C PRO A 170 4.93 -11.93 11.68
N ASP A 171 5.22 -10.64 11.78
CA ASP A 171 6.61 -10.12 11.79
C ASP A 171 7.24 -10.15 13.19
N ALA A 172 6.40 -10.33 14.22
CA ALA A 172 6.80 -10.56 15.60
C ALA A 172 5.80 -11.53 16.27
N PRO A 173 6.13 -12.14 17.42
CA PRO A 173 5.20 -13.02 18.16
C PRO A 173 3.86 -12.35 18.51
N THR A 174 3.83 -11.03 18.62
CA THR A 174 2.67 -10.20 18.95
C THR A 174 2.73 -8.89 18.18
N GLY A 175 1.58 -8.21 18.06
CA GLY A 175 1.53 -6.82 17.63
C GLY A 175 1.54 -6.60 16.12
N ILE A 176 2.45 -7.19 15.34
CA ILE A 176 2.64 -6.85 13.91
C ILE A 176 2.30 -8.01 12.99
N MET A 177 1.63 -7.69 11.87
CA MET A 177 1.45 -8.61 10.75
C MET A 177 1.55 -7.89 9.43
N SER A 178 2.02 -8.61 8.41
CA SER A 178 2.15 -8.07 7.07
C SER A 178 1.98 -9.06 5.95
N ASN A 179 1.88 -8.52 4.74
CA ASN A 179 2.03 -9.26 3.53
C ASN A 179 2.65 -8.40 2.43
N THR A 180 3.82 -8.80 1.96
CA THR A 180 4.40 -8.34 0.70
C THR A 180 3.86 -9.18 -0.46
N PHE A 181 3.53 -8.53 -1.58
CA PHE A 181 2.97 -9.15 -2.77
C PHE A 181 3.51 -8.50 -4.04
N ASP A 182 3.56 -9.28 -5.11
CA ASP A 182 3.99 -8.76 -6.41
C ASP A 182 2.89 -7.89 -7.01
N MET A 183 3.23 -6.66 -7.40
CA MET A 183 2.35 -5.84 -8.22
C MET A 183 2.24 -6.40 -9.63
N ASN A 184 3.25 -7.11 -10.12
CA ASN A 184 3.28 -7.69 -11.46
C ASN A 184 3.68 -9.16 -11.46
N LEU A 185 2.81 -10.01 -12.01
CA LEU A 185 3.00 -11.46 -12.04
C LEU A 185 3.89 -11.96 -13.18
N TYR A 186 4.40 -11.10 -14.07
CA TYR A 186 5.20 -11.56 -15.23
C TYR A 186 6.44 -12.39 -14.86
N ASN A 187 7.00 -12.19 -13.67
CA ASN A 187 8.16 -12.93 -13.19
C ASN A 187 7.81 -14.18 -12.37
N THR A 188 6.52 -14.53 -12.25
CA THR A 188 6.10 -15.72 -11.52
C THR A 188 6.25 -16.99 -12.37
N PRO A 189 6.69 -18.12 -11.78
CA PRO A 189 6.78 -19.40 -12.47
C PRO A 189 5.43 -19.79 -13.10
N GLY A 190 5.39 -19.95 -14.43
CA GLY A 190 4.16 -20.31 -15.16
C GLY A 190 3.70 -19.29 -16.21
N GLY A 191 4.37 -18.14 -16.32
CA GLY A 191 4.09 -17.15 -17.37
C GLY A 191 2.79 -16.39 -17.13
N GLU A 192 2.41 -16.19 -15.87
CA GLU A 192 1.21 -15.46 -15.49
C GLU A 192 1.31 -13.98 -15.89
N LYS A 193 0.17 -13.39 -16.24
CA LYS A 193 0.11 -12.00 -16.73
C LYS A 193 -0.97 -11.25 -15.98
N GLY A 194 -0.57 -10.58 -14.92
CA GLY A 194 -1.49 -9.79 -14.10
C GLY A 194 -0.78 -8.65 -13.41
N VAL A 195 -1.41 -7.49 -13.38
CA VAL A 195 -1.01 -6.35 -12.56
C VAL A 195 -2.05 -6.13 -11.48
N ALA A 196 -1.61 -6.00 -10.24
CA ALA A 196 -2.50 -5.82 -9.10
C ALA A 196 -3.23 -4.47 -9.23
N LYS A 197 -4.54 -4.47 -8.94
CA LYS A 197 -5.39 -3.27 -9.03
C LYS A 197 -6.18 -2.99 -7.77
N TYR A 198 -6.62 -4.04 -7.11
CA TYR A 198 -7.48 -3.95 -5.94
C TYR A 198 -7.06 -5.03 -4.95
N GLY A 199 -7.20 -4.73 -3.67
CA GLY A 199 -7.10 -5.76 -2.64
C GLY A 199 -7.75 -5.35 -1.34
N TYR A 200 -7.88 -6.35 -0.46
CA TYR A 200 -8.24 -6.09 0.92
C TYR A 200 -7.51 -7.04 1.87
N ALA A 201 -6.91 -6.46 2.91
CA ALA A 201 -6.25 -7.16 4.00
C ALA A 201 -7.16 -7.18 5.21
N PHE A 202 -7.38 -8.37 5.77
CA PHE A 202 -8.09 -8.60 7.01
C PHE A 202 -7.09 -9.02 8.07
N PHE A 203 -7.03 -8.24 9.14
CA PHE A 203 -6.12 -8.44 10.24
C PHE A 203 -6.91 -8.83 11.49
N LYS A 204 -6.50 -9.88 12.19
CA LYS A 204 -7.16 -10.37 13.40
C LYS A 204 -6.15 -10.78 14.46
N TRP A 205 -6.45 -10.41 15.71
CA TRP A 205 -5.69 -10.79 16.88
C TRP A 205 -6.59 -11.25 18.01
N ASP A 206 -6.02 -12.09 18.87
CA ASP A 206 -6.65 -12.65 20.06
C ASP A 206 -5.74 -12.47 21.29
N LYS A 207 -6.33 -12.22 22.45
CA LYS A 207 -5.62 -12.22 23.74
C LYS A 207 -6.50 -12.80 24.83
N MET A 208 -5.95 -13.68 25.66
CA MET A 208 -6.64 -14.17 26.86
C MET A 208 -6.76 -13.04 27.88
N GLY A 209 -7.93 -12.92 28.50
CA GLY A 209 -8.28 -11.81 29.38
C GLY A 209 -8.97 -10.66 28.65
N SER A 210 -9.44 -9.70 29.44
CA SER A 210 -10.10 -8.49 28.93
C SER A 210 -9.04 -7.45 28.57
N VAL A 211 -9.09 -6.99 27.33
CA VAL A 211 -8.31 -5.85 26.84
C VAL A 211 -9.29 -4.69 26.68
N PRO A 212 -9.14 -3.59 27.44
CA PRO A 212 -10.11 -2.50 27.44
C PRO A 212 -9.98 -1.57 26.24
N GLU A 213 -8.78 -1.46 25.66
CA GLU A 213 -8.48 -0.59 24.52
C GLU A 213 -7.39 -1.19 23.63
N VAL A 214 -7.42 -0.88 22.34
CA VAL A 214 -6.36 -1.25 21.38
C VAL A 214 -6.12 -0.05 20.46
N ALA A 215 -4.87 0.40 20.39
CA ALA A 215 -4.39 1.34 19.40
C ALA A 215 -3.61 0.59 18.33
N GLY A 216 -3.49 1.13 17.11
CA GLY A 216 -2.75 0.45 16.07
C GLY A 216 -2.62 1.23 14.77
N PHE A 217 -1.59 0.92 14.01
CA PHE A 217 -1.30 1.53 12.72
C PHE A 217 -1.61 0.55 11.60
N ILE A 218 -2.19 1.04 10.50
CA ILE A 218 -2.37 0.30 9.24
C ILE A 218 -1.72 1.11 8.13
N LYS A 219 -0.89 0.46 7.32
CA LYS A 219 -0.20 1.13 6.23
C LYS A 219 -0.19 0.28 4.95
N TYR A 220 -0.04 0.96 3.82
CA TYR A 220 0.22 0.40 2.49
C TYR A 220 1.54 0.98 1.99
N GLY A 221 2.44 0.14 1.48
CA GLY A 221 3.69 0.55 0.87
C GLY A 221 3.77 0.15 -0.59
N HIS A 222 4.26 1.06 -1.43
CA HIS A 222 4.51 0.87 -2.85
C HIS A 222 6.01 0.91 -3.17
N ALA A 223 6.58 -0.15 -3.72
CA ALA A 223 8.00 -0.15 -4.10
C ALA A 223 8.20 0.36 -5.54
N ILE A 224 8.97 1.44 -5.66
CA ILE A 224 9.42 2.00 -6.95
C ILE A 224 10.71 1.33 -7.48
N PHE A 225 11.25 0.34 -6.76
CA PHE A 225 12.40 -0.49 -7.16
C PHE A 225 12.06 -1.98 -7.04
N SER A 226 12.82 -2.85 -7.72
CA SER A 226 12.59 -4.30 -7.78
C SER A 226 12.91 -5.06 -6.47
N ILE A 227 12.85 -4.38 -5.34
CA ILE A 227 13.27 -4.91 -4.04
C ILE A 227 12.03 -5.18 -3.23
N THR A 228 12.04 -6.32 -2.55
CA THR A 228 10.95 -6.75 -1.69
C THR A 228 10.91 -5.90 -0.41
N PRO A 229 9.82 -5.16 -0.14
CA PRO A 229 9.62 -4.52 1.16
C PRO A 229 9.53 -5.53 2.31
N SER A 230 10.05 -5.14 3.46
CA SER A 230 9.89 -5.71 4.81
C SER A 230 9.40 -4.62 5.78
N ILE A 231 9.37 -4.90 7.09
CA ILE A 231 8.87 -3.99 8.13
C ILE A 231 9.89 -3.83 9.23
N SER A 232 10.04 -2.59 9.68
CA SER A 232 10.79 -2.20 10.86
C SER A 232 9.83 -1.55 11.87
N LEU A 233 10.16 -1.64 13.17
CA LEU A 233 9.47 -0.88 14.21
C LEU A 233 10.37 0.27 14.64
N GLY A 234 9.89 1.50 14.44
CA GLY A 234 10.48 2.70 15.02
C GLY A 234 9.84 3.07 16.36
N ALA A 235 10.39 4.08 17.03
CA ALA A 235 9.78 4.65 18.25
C ALA A 235 8.37 5.23 18.00
N ASP A 236 8.06 5.56 16.74
CA ASP A 236 6.81 6.18 16.29
C ASP A 236 5.80 5.20 15.64
N GLY A 237 6.06 3.89 15.65
CA GLY A 237 5.12 2.86 15.15
C GLY A 237 5.71 1.89 14.12
N ILE A 238 4.88 1.42 13.16
CA ILE A 238 5.37 0.64 12.00
C ILE A 238 6.09 1.56 11.05
N SER A 239 7.25 1.13 10.58
CA SER A 239 7.88 1.63 9.37
C SER A 239 8.09 0.53 8.33
N PHE A 240 7.99 0.88 7.06
CA PHE A 240 8.14 -0.09 5.97
C PHE A 240 9.56 -0.19 5.47
N SER A 241 10.32 -1.12 6.00
CA SER A 241 11.66 -1.41 5.51
C SER A 241 11.72 -2.36 4.36
N ILE A 242 11.90 -1.95 3.10
CA ILE A 242 12.83 -2.69 2.23
C ILE A 242 14.07 -3.16 3.06
N GLU A 243 14.62 -4.35 2.82
CA GLU A 243 15.78 -4.81 3.61
C GLU A 243 17.11 -4.23 3.07
N PRO A 244 18.08 -3.93 3.97
CA PRO A 244 18.02 -4.07 5.42
C PRO A 244 17.91 -2.68 6.07
N GLY A 245 16.71 -2.09 6.12
CA GLY A 245 16.46 -0.93 6.99
C GLY A 245 15.59 0.19 6.43
N LEU A 246 14.66 -0.08 5.52
CA LEU A 246 13.95 1.00 4.84
C LEU A 246 12.69 1.61 5.52
N THR A 247 12.13 2.65 4.91
CA THR A 247 10.81 3.22 5.19
C THR A 247 10.20 3.55 3.85
N ILE A 248 9.07 2.94 3.50
CA ILE A 248 8.25 3.37 2.36
C ILE A 248 7.42 4.56 2.84
N ASN A 249 7.27 5.57 1.99
CA ASN A 249 6.52 6.80 2.28
C ASN A 249 5.21 6.53 3.06
N GLU A 250 5.12 7.16 4.23
CA GLU A 250 4.17 6.84 5.29
C GLU A 250 3.05 7.87 5.37
N ASP A 251 2.08 7.77 4.47
CA ASP A 251 0.85 8.53 4.69
C ASP A 251 -0.05 7.79 5.69
N TYR A 252 0.01 8.30 6.93
CA TYR A 252 -1.08 8.41 7.90
C TYR A 252 -0.99 7.56 9.19
N ASN A 253 -1.00 8.28 10.32
CA ASN A 253 -1.12 7.77 11.68
C ASN A 253 -2.59 7.71 12.07
N ASN A 254 -3.14 6.51 12.32
CA ASN A 254 -4.43 6.42 12.99
C ASN A 254 -4.28 5.92 14.42
N TYR A 255 -4.92 6.65 15.32
CA TYR A 255 -5.05 6.37 16.73
C TYR A 255 -6.47 5.85 16.95
N TYR A 256 -6.65 4.59 17.31
CA TYR A 256 -7.98 4.06 17.66
C TYR A 256 -8.19 4.13 19.16
N HIS A 257 -9.30 4.74 19.55
CA HIS A 257 -9.89 4.62 20.87
C HIS A 257 -11.21 3.88 20.72
N GLU A 258 -11.30 2.64 21.20
CA GLU A 258 -12.60 2.05 21.49
C GLU A 258 -12.75 1.89 23.00
N TYR A 259 -13.67 2.67 23.57
CA TYR A 259 -14.21 2.47 24.91
C TYR A 259 -15.38 1.48 24.83
N ARG A 260 -15.44 0.55 25.79
CA ARG A 260 -16.69 -0.09 26.20
C ARG A 260 -17.10 0.41 27.57
#